data_AF-A0A950TU98-F1
#
_entry.id   AF-A0A950TU98-F1
#
_cell.length_a   1.000
_cell.length_b   1.000
_cell.length_c   1.000
_cell.angle_alpha   90.00
_cell.angle_beta   90.00
_cell.angle_gamma   90.00
#
_symmetry.space_group_name_H-M   'P 1'
#
loop_
_entity.id
_entity.type
_entity.pdbx_description
1 polymer ?
#
loop_
_entity_poly.entity_id
_entity_poly.type
_entity_poly.pdbx_seq_one_letter_code
_entity_poly.pdbx_strand_id
1 'polypeptide(L)'
;NFPQMSISGFLYMHDLENLFTLNVLPAPEFETSGPPGHLYISHDLVNTQQATVIGNAVLGVGHNVGATSFELLAGRGDLSTLILDKPPHDSLSNLVDFELSTSPAAARLELGGIAFDQAAYTRAGSTGSLQLMNHGRPVYQLTNVSVFGGSFTTGFDPHTGYDYVLYSSG
;
A
#
# COMPACT_ATOMS: atom_id res chain seq x y z
N ASN A 1 13.32 5.06 20.84
CA ASN A 1 12.71 6.32 20.38
C ASN A 1 13.28 6.65 19.02
N PHE A 2 12.59 6.23 17.98
CA PHE A 2 12.91 6.59 16.60
C PHE A 2 12.23 7.93 16.26
N PRO A 3 12.80 8.72 15.34
CA PRO A 3 12.11 9.92 14.85
C PRO A 3 10.82 9.50 14.13
N GLN A 4 9.68 10.03 14.58
CA GLN A 4 8.41 9.96 13.86
C GLN A 4 8.26 11.22 13.03
N MET A 5 7.98 11.07 11.74
CA MET A 5 7.65 12.17 10.84
C MET A 5 6.21 12.02 10.39
N SER A 6 5.38 13.02 10.70
CA SER A 6 4.00 13.10 10.23
C SER A 6 3.91 14.20 9.18
N ILE A 7 3.42 13.87 8.00
CA ILE A 7 3.38 14.79 6.86
C ILE A 7 1.94 14.87 6.37
N SER A 8 1.47 16.09 6.21
CA SER A 8 0.26 16.41 5.45
C SER A 8 0.64 17.33 4.30
N GLY A 9 0.47 16.87 3.06
CA GLY A 9 0.85 17.59 1.84
C GLY A 9 2.01 16.93 1.07
N PHE A 10 2.54 17.64 0.07
CA PHE A 10 3.62 17.13 -0.78
C PHE A 10 4.98 17.30 -0.08
N LEU A 11 5.64 16.20 0.26
CA LEU A 11 7.04 16.21 0.69
C LEU A 11 7.91 15.44 -0.31
N TYR A 12 8.91 16.12 -0.85
CA TYR A 12 9.98 15.49 -1.62
C TYR A 12 11.13 15.19 -0.68
N MET A 13 11.35 13.92 -0.36
CA MET A 13 12.52 13.46 0.40
C MET A 13 13.50 12.76 -0.53
N HIS A 14 14.79 13.11 -0.39
CA HIS A 14 15.90 12.42 -1.04
C HIS A 14 16.61 11.55 0.03
N ASP A 15 16.91 10.31 -0.33
CA ASP A 15 17.77 9.34 0.39
C ASP A 15 17.42 9.13 1.88
N LEU A 16 16.44 8.26 2.11
CA LEU A 16 16.02 7.82 3.44
C LEU A 16 16.76 6.55 3.86
N GLU A 17 17.98 6.69 4.37
CA GLU A 17 18.81 5.54 4.80
C GLU A 17 18.72 5.19 6.31
N ASN A 18 17.67 5.63 7.02
CA ASN A 18 17.55 5.42 8.47
C ASN A 18 16.27 4.66 8.87
N LEU A 19 16.29 3.98 10.02
CA LEU A 19 15.10 3.41 10.65
C LEU A 19 14.19 4.54 11.19
N PHE A 20 13.17 4.93 10.43
CA PHE A 20 12.09 5.82 10.87
C PHE A 20 10.72 5.23 10.54
N THR A 21 9.69 5.80 11.16
CA THR A 21 8.29 5.56 10.81
C THR A 21 7.78 6.73 9.98
N LEU A 22 7.17 6.42 8.83
CA LEU A 22 6.53 7.38 7.95
C LEU A 22 5.01 7.27 8.09
N ASN A 23 4.34 8.36 8.48
CA ASN A 23 2.88 8.41 8.51
C ASN A 23 2.36 9.35 7.44
N VAL A 24 1.56 8.82 6.52
CA VAL A 24 0.82 9.60 5.52
C VAL A 24 -0.61 9.76 6.01
N LEU A 25 -0.99 10.99 6.31
CA LEU A 25 -2.31 11.35 6.83
C LEU A 25 -3.15 12.04 5.74
N PRO A 26 -4.50 12.02 5.84
CA PRO A 26 -5.35 12.87 5.02
C PRO A 26 -4.99 14.35 5.20
N ALA A 27 -5.33 15.20 4.23
CA ALA A 27 -5.14 16.64 4.39
C ALA A 27 -5.95 17.16 5.60
N PRO A 28 -5.35 17.94 6.52
CA PRO A 28 -5.91 18.27 7.84
C PRO A 28 -7.15 19.16 7.80
N GLU A 29 -7.58 19.60 6.63
CA GLU A 29 -8.73 20.50 6.49
C GLU A 29 -10.08 19.77 6.37
N PHE A 30 -10.11 18.44 6.28
CA PHE A 30 -11.35 17.72 6.02
C PHE A 30 -11.41 16.36 6.71
N GLU A 31 -12.00 16.33 7.91
CA GLU A 31 -12.52 15.08 8.45
C GLU A 31 -13.60 14.54 7.49
N THR A 32 -13.35 13.36 6.91
CA THR A 32 -14.28 12.49 6.19
C THR A 32 -14.69 12.82 4.73
N SER A 33 -14.19 13.90 4.11
CA SER A 33 -14.53 14.19 2.69
C SER A 33 -13.51 14.99 1.87
N GLY A 34 -12.29 15.19 2.39
CA GLY A 34 -11.26 15.97 1.69
C GLY A 34 -10.64 15.24 0.50
N PRO A 35 -9.94 15.99 -0.38
CA PRO A 35 -9.05 15.36 -1.35
C PRO A 35 -8.02 14.49 -0.62
N PRO A 36 -7.58 13.38 -1.22
CA PRO A 36 -6.65 12.48 -0.55
C PRO A 36 -5.37 13.23 -0.12
N GLY A 37 -4.80 12.86 1.01
CA GLY A 37 -3.43 13.25 1.31
C GLY A 37 -2.48 12.51 0.36
N HIS A 38 -1.65 13.22 -0.42
CA HIS A 38 -0.72 12.59 -1.36
C HIS A 38 0.73 12.82 -0.92
N LEU A 39 1.46 11.73 -0.66
CA LEU A 39 2.91 11.72 -0.55
C LEU A 39 3.48 10.86 -1.67
N TYR A 40 4.38 11.44 -2.47
CA TYR A 40 5.08 10.70 -3.52
C TYR A 40 6.58 10.78 -3.30
N ILE A 41 7.21 9.63 -3.10
CA ILE A 41 8.64 9.47 -2.90
C ILE A 41 9.27 9.16 -4.26
N SER A 42 9.94 10.15 -4.84
CA SER A 42 10.60 10.04 -6.14
C SER A 42 11.98 9.36 -6.09
N HIS A 43 12.29 8.61 -5.04
CA HIS A 43 13.57 7.93 -4.80
C HIS A 43 13.33 6.53 -4.22
N ASP A 44 14.41 5.78 -4.03
CA ASP A 44 14.36 4.46 -3.39
C ASP A 44 13.84 4.59 -1.95
N LEU A 45 12.90 3.72 -1.57
CA LEU A 45 12.39 3.59 -0.22
C LEU A 45 12.93 2.30 0.39
N VAL A 46 14.10 2.40 1.02
CA VAL A 46 14.82 1.27 1.59
C VAL A 46 14.97 1.39 3.10
N ASN A 47 15.00 0.26 3.81
CA ASN A 47 15.27 0.18 5.26
C ASN A 47 14.32 1.02 6.14
N THR A 48 13.10 1.29 5.66
CA THR A 48 12.09 2.01 6.45
C THR A 48 11.38 1.01 7.35
N GLN A 49 11.43 1.20 8.67
CA GLN A 49 10.86 0.22 9.60
C GLN A 49 9.36 -0.03 9.29
N GLN A 50 8.62 1.05 9.08
CA GLN A 50 7.20 1.04 8.75
C GLN A 50 6.81 2.33 8.02
N ALA A 51 6.07 2.19 6.93
CA ALA A 51 5.36 3.27 6.25
C ALA A 51 3.85 3.01 6.37
N THR A 52 3.16 3.87 7.09
CA THR A 52 1.73 3.76 7.37
C THR A 52 0.95 4.79 6.55
N VAL A 53 -0.06 4.34 5.82
CA VAL A 53 -1.02 5.16 5.06
C VAL A 53 -2.35 5.11 5.79
N ILE A 54 -2.87 6.27 6.19
CA ILE A 54 -4.04 6.35 7.07
C ILE A 54 -5.18 7.10 6.38
N GLY A 55 -6.39 6.55 6.43
CA GLY A 55 -7.61 7.16 5.92
C GLY A 55 -7.59 7.33 4.41
N ASN A 56 -8.22 8.40 3.92
CA ASN A 56 -8.19 8.78 2.50
C ASN A 56 -6.84 9.41 2.14
N ALA A 57 -5.82 8.57 1.93
CA ALA A 57 -4.46 9.00 1.62
C ALA A 57 -3.76 8.05 0.64
N VAL A 58 -2.75 8.58 -0.04
CA VAL A 58 -1.97 7.92 -1.07
C VAL A 58 -0.49 8.07 -0.75
N LEU A 59 0.21 6.94 -0.63
CA LEU A 59 1.67 6.87 -0.66
C LEU A 59 2.10 6.28 -2.00
N GLY A 60 2.84 7.06 -2.80
CA GLY A 60 3.49 6.56 -4.01
C GLY A 60 5.00 6.45 -3.84
N VAL A 61 5.60 5.40 -4.39
CA VAL A 61 7.05 5.21 -4.46
C VAL A 61 7.45 5.02 -5.91
N GLY A 62 8.19 5.98 -6.44
CA GLY A 62 8.59 6.04 -7.86
C GLY A 62 9.79 5.17 -8.25
N HIS A 63 10.52 4.65 -7.26
CA HIS A 63 11.71 3.82 -7.47
C HIS A 63 11.65 2.54 -6.63
N ASN A 64 12.82 1.98 -6.27
CA ASN A 64 12.92 0.67 -5.67
C ASN A 64 12.41 0.70 -4.22
N VAL A 65 11.83 -0.42 -3.80
CA VAL A 65 11.44 -0.66 -2.42
C VAL A 65 12.26 -1.83 -1.87
N GLY A 66 12.84 -1.68 -0.68
CA GLY A 66 13.59 -2.77 -0.04
C GLY A 66 13.49 -2.72 1.47
N ALA A 67 13.24 -3.87 2.11
CA ALA A 67 13.20 -3.97 3.57
C ALA A 67 12.32 -2.89 4.25
N THR A 68 11.11 -2.66 3.71
CA THR A 68 10.17 -1.64 4.17
C THR A 68 8.80 -2.22 4.46
N SER A 69 8.35 -2.23 5.72
CA SER A 69 6.98 -2.68 6.03
C SER A 69 5.97 -1.60 5.66
N PHE A 70 4.82 -1.99 5.13
CA PHE A 70 3.70 -1.10 4.82
C PHE A 70 2.49 -1.47 5.67
N GLU A 71 1.77 -0.45 6.10
CA GLU A 71 0.53 -0.59 6.83
C GLU A 71 -0.51 0.34 6.19
N LEU A 72 -1.63 -0.21 5.78
CA LEU A 72 -2.73 0.50 5.14
C LEU A 72 -3.92 0.50 6.11
N LEU A 73 -4.15 1.63 6.76
CA LEU A 73 -5.18 1.83 7.78
C LEU A 73 -6.36 2.61 7.22
N ALA A 74 -7.44 1.94 6.84
CA ALA A 74 -8.64 2.62 6.32
C ALA A 74 -9.81 2.62 7.32
N GLY A 75 -10.47 3.77 7.43
CA GLY A 75 -11.71 3.98 8.17
C GLY A 75 -12.96 3.94 7.27
N ARG A 76 -14.12 4.23 7.86
CA ARG A 76 -15.42 4.15 7.19
C ARG A 76 -15.48 5.18 6.06
N GLY A 77 -15.64 4.68 4.84
CA GLY A 77 -15.70 5.49 3.62
C GLY A 77 -14.33 5.89 3.07
N ASP A 78 -13.24 5.48 3.72
CA ASP A 78 -11.89 5.82 3.31
C ASP A 78 -11.30 4.81 2.33
N LEU A 79 -10.33 5.30 1.55
CA LEU A 79 -9.46 4.50 0.70
C LEU A 79 -8.00 4.84 0.97
N SER A 80 -7.27 3.93 1.63
CA SER A 80 -5.82 4.05 1.81
C SER A 80 -5.12 3.38 0.63
N THR A 81 -4.30 4.13 -0.10
CA THR A 81 -3.67 3.65 -1.34
C THR A 81 -2.15 3.65 -1.21
N LEU A 82 -1.53 2.53 -1.59
CA LEU A 82 -0.10 2.40 -1.80
C LEU A 82 0.14 2.18 -3.31
N ILE A 83 1.01 2.99 -3.91
CA ILE A 83 1.41 2.88 -5.31
C ILE A 83 2.91 2.57 -5.34
N LEU A 84 3.29 1.47 -5.96
CA LEU A 84 4.69 1.12 -6.21
C LEU A 84 4.94 1.14 -7.71
N ASP A 85 5.65 2.14 -8.23
CA ASP A 85 5.91 2.27 -9.67
C ASP A 85 6.92 1.23 -10.18
N LYS A 86 7.87 0.87 -9.32
CA LYS A 86 8.93 -0.12 -9.59
C LYS A 86 9.00 -1.13 -8.43
N PRO A 87 7.96 -1.96 -8.26
CA PRO A 87 7.99 -3.00 -7.24
C PRO A 87 9.17 -3.96 -7.52
N PRO A 88 9.75 -4.59 -6.48
CA PRO A 88 10.84 -5.56 -6.68
C PRO A 88 10.44 -6.65 -7.65
N HIS A 89 11.39 -7.14 -8.46
CA HIS A 89 11.12 -8.22 -9.41
C HIS A 89 10.59 -9.48 -8.70
N ASP A 90 9.64 -10.15 -9.36
CA ASP A 90 8.98 -11.42 -8.98
C ASP A 90 8.15 -11.40 -7.69
N SER A 91 8.62 -10.78 -6.62
CA SER A 91 7.90 -10.75 -5.35
C SER A 91 8.24 -9.56 -4.46
N LEU A 92 7.27 -9.16 -3.65
CA LEU A 92 7.47 -8.26 -2.51
C LEU A 92 7.37 -9.10 -1.23
N SER A 93 8.47 -9.18 -0.47
CA SER A 93 8.53 -9.95 0.78
C SER A 93 8.39 -9.12 2.06
N ASN A 94 8.03 -7.85 1.89
CA ASN A 94 7.85 -6.94 3.00
C ASN A 94 6.50 -7.20 3.67
N LEU A 95 6.40 -6.92 4.98
CA LEU A 95 5.10 -6.94 5.66
C LEU A 95 4.19 -5.90 4.99
N VAL A 96 3.04 -6.35 4.48
CA VAL A 96 1.95 -5.48 4.03
C VAL A 96 0.75 -5.80 4.89
N ASP A 97 0.43 -4.91 5.82
CA ASP A 97 -0.70 -5.05 6.72
C ASP A 97 -1.90 -4.24 6.22
N PHE A 98 -3.02 -4.92 6.03
CA PHE A 98 -4.29 -4.30 5.68
C PHE A 98 -5.21 -4.32 6.91
N GLU A 99 -5.34 -3.17 7.56
CA GLU A 99 -6.23 -3.02 8.71
C GLU A 99 -7.39 -2.09 8.36
N LEU A 100 -8.58 -2.65 8.41
CA LEU A 100 -9.83 -1.96 8.11
C LEU A 100 -10.61 -1.82 9.41
N SER A 101 -10.70 -0.60 9.92
CA SER A 101 -11.24 -0.35 11.26
C SER A 101 -12.76 -0.37 11.32
N THR A 102 -13.45 -0.14 10.20
CA THR A 102 -14.92 -0.04 10.10
C THR A 102 -15.39 -0.39 8.70
N SER A 103 -16.65 -0.84 8.52
CA SER A 103 -17.23 -1.15 7.20
C SER A 103 -18.23 -0.06 6.76
N PRO A 104 -18.22 0.37 5.48
CA PRO A 104 -17.27 -0.02 4.42
C PRO A 104 -15.93 0.72 4.55
N ALA A 105 -14.81 0.01 4.49
CA ALA A 105 -13.47 0.57 4.31
C ALA A 105 -12.71 -0.25 3.27
N ALA A 106 -11.77 0.39 2.58
CA ALA A 106 -10.94 -0.31 1.61
C ALA A 106 -9.50 0.19 1.61
N ALA A 107 -8.60 -0.70 1.24
CA ALA A 107 -7.20 -0.42 1.05
C ALA A 107 -6.76 -0.95 -0.32
N ARG A 108 -5.93 -0.17 -1.00
CA ARG A 108 -5.56 -0.40 -2.38
C ARG A 108 -4.05 -0.46 -2.54
N LEU A 109 -3.59 -1.42 -3.31
CA LEU A 109 -2.21 -1.56 -3.73
C LEU A 109 -2.14 -1.54 -5.25
N GLU A 110 -1.39 -0.61 -5.81
CA GLU A 110 -1.13 -0.49 -7.25
C GLU A 110 0.32 -0.86 -7.56
N LEU A 111 0.53 -1.65 -8.61
CA LEU A 111 1.85 -2.18 -8.96
C LEU A 111 2.21 -1.83 -10.40
N GLY A 112 3.18 -0.94 -10.56
CA GLY A 112 3.71 -0.52 -11.85
C GLY A 112 4.45 -1.65 -12.57
N GLY A 113 4.21 -1.76 -13.88
CA GLY A 113 4.89 -2.73 -14.75
C GLY A 113 4.48 -4.19 -14.57
N ILE A 114 3.51 -4.49 -13.69
CA ILE A 114 2.99 -5.84 -13.45
C ILE A 114 1.55 -5.90 -13.91
N ALA A 115 1.27 -6.69 -14.95
CA ALA A 115 -0.08 -6.92 -15.45
C ALA A 115 -0.71 -8.15 -14.80
N PHE A 116 -1.89 -8.03 -14.18
CA PHE A 116 -2.63 -9.11 -13.52
C PHE A 116 -4.14 -8.87 -13.54
N ASP A 117 -4.91 -9.95 -13.67
CA ASP A 117 -6.38 -9.92 -13.71
C ASP A 117 -7.02 -10.62 -12.50
N GLN A 118 -6.21 -11.32 -11.69
CA GLN A 118 -6.70 -12.09 -10.55
C GLN A 118 -5.73 -12.02 -9.37
N ALA A 119 -6.28 -11.99 -8.16
CA ALA A 119 -5.53 -12.09 -6.91
C ALA A 119 -6.10 -13.23 -6.04
N ALA A 120 -5.22 -14.06 -5.47
CA ALA A 120 -5.58 -15.17 -4.61
C ALA A 120 -4.80 -15.13 -3.30
N TYR A 121 -5.50 -14.98 -2.19
CA TYR A 121 -4.88 -14.95 -0.86
C TYR A 121 -4.89 -16.33 -0.20
N THR A 122 -3.72 -16.78 0.22
CA THR A 122 -3.54 -18.01 0.99
C THR A 122 -3.02 -17.65 2.38
N ARG A 123 -3.85 -17.87 3.41
CA ARG A 123 -3.49 -17.63 4.82
C ARG A 123 -2.50 -18.68 5.32
N ALA A 124 -1.48 -18.24 6.06
CA ALA A 124 -0.47 -19.05 6.71
C ALA A 124 -0.17 -18.50 8.12
N GLY A 125 -0.98 -18.89 9.11
CA GLY A 125 -0.87 -18.35 10.47
C GLY A 125 -1.50 -16.95 10.59
N SER A 126 -0.77 -16.00 11.19
CA SER A 126 -1.19 -14.60 11.33
C SER A 126 -0.98 -13.76 10.07
N THR A 127 -0.17 -14.24 9.12
CA THR A 127 0.04 -13.63 7.81
C THR A 127 -0.36 -14.62 6.72
N GLY A 128 -0.10 -14.27 5.46
CA GLY A 128 -0.30 -15.13 4.31
C GLY A 128 0.48 -14.65 3.10
N SER A 129 0.12 -15.22 1.95
CA SER A 129 0.64 -14.79 0.66
C SER A 129 -0.50 -14.41 -0.28
N LEU A 130 -0.31 -13.36 -1.05
CA LEU A 130 -1.21 -12.93 -2.10
C LEU A 130 -0.53 -13.21 -3.44
N GLN A 131 -1.03 -14.20 -4.16
CA GLN A 131 -0.56 -14.53 -5.50
C GLN A 131 -1.36 -13.74 -6.53
N LEU A 132 -0.67 -13.01 -7.40
CA LEU A 132 -1.25 -12.30 -8.52
C LEU A 132 -1.07 -13.14 -9.78
N MET A 133 -2.14 -13.26 -10.55
CA MET A 133 -2.19 -14.05 -11.77
C MET A 133 -2.64 -13.19 -12.94
N ASN A 134 -2.15 -13.54 -14.11
CA ASN A 134 -2.58 -12.97 -15.38
C ASN A 134 -3.02 -14.11 -16.29
N HIS A 135 -4.29 -14.14 -16.67
CA HIS A 135 -4.90 -15.24 -17.42
C HIS A 135 -4.61 -16.62 -16.79
N GLY A 136 -4.71 -16.69 -15.45
CA GLY A 136 -4.50 -17.91 -14.67
C GLY A 136 -3.04 -18.35 -14.48
N ARG A 137 -2.06 -17.55 -14.91
CA ARG A 137 -0.63 -17.81 -14.67
C ARG A 137 -0.09 -16.88 -13.58
N PRO A 138 0.63 -17.39 -12.57
CA PRO A 138 1.28 -16.53 -11.58
C PRO A 138 2.26 -15.56 -12.25
N VAL A 139 2.15 -14.28 -11.90
CA VAL A 139 3.04 -13.22 -12.40
C VAL A 139 3.74 -12.46 -11.28
N TYR A 140 3.17 -12.48 -10.07
CA TYR A 140 3.73 -11.80 -8.92
C TYR A 140 3.24 -12.41 -7.62
N GLN A 141 4.02 -12.26 -6.56
CA GLN A 141 3.61 -12.69 -5.23
C GLN A 141 3.97 -11.64 -4.17
N LEU A 142 3.01 -11.34 -3.30
CA LEU A 142 3.29 -10.70 -2.03
C LEU A 142 3.34 -11.77 -0.95
N THR A 143 4.40 -11.76 -0.14
CA THR A 143 4.51 -12.62 1.04
C THR A 143 4.46 -11.76 2.30
N ASN A 144 4.17 -12.37 3.45
CA ASN A 144 3.95 -11.66 4.71
C ASN A 144 2.80 -10.64 4.65
N VAL A 145 1.72 -10.98 3.96
CA VAL A 145 0.51 -10.14 3.91
C VAL A 145 -0.36 -10.43 5.12
N SER A 146 -0.73 -9.40 5.89
CA SER A 146 -1.66 -9.50 7.02
C SER A 146 -3.01 -8.89 6.62
N VAL A 147 -4.09 -9.57 6.98
CA VAL A 147 -5.48 -9.15 6.69
C VAL A 147 -6.42 -9.60 7.79
N PHE A 148 -7.37 -8.75 8.16
CA PHE A 148 -8.37 -9.05 9.19
C PHE A 148 -9.81 -9.07 8.67
N GLY A 149 -10.17 -10.16 7.98
CA GLY A 149 -11.53 -10.38 7.45
C GLY A 149 -11.88 -9.45 6.27
N GLY A 150 -12.21 -10.03 5.12
CA GLY A 150 -12.47 -9.24 3.91
C GLY A 150 -12.23 -10.05 2.65
N SER A 151 -12.22 -9.36 1.52
CA SER A 151 -11.96 -9.98 0.22
C SER A 151 -11.04 -9.12 -0.63
N PHE A 152 -10.32 -9.79 -1.53
CA PHE A 152 -9.49 -9.14 -2.53
C PHE A 152 -10.22 -9.13 -3.87
N THR A 153 -10.20 -7.98 -4.52
CA THR A 153 -10.60 -7.81 -5.92
C THR A 153 -9.48 -7.15 -6.69
N THR A 154 -9.52 -7.27 -8.02
CA THR A 154 -8.54 -6.67 -8.93
C THR A 154 -9.22 -5.65 -9.84
N GLY A 155 -8.43 -4.71 -10.36
CA GLY A 155 -8.90 -3.75 -11.35
C GLY A 155 -7.74 -2.97 -11.97
N PHE A 156 -8.06 -1.97 -12.77
CA PHE A 156 -7.10 -1.11 -13.47
C PHE A 156 -7.36 0.36 -13.15
N ASP A 157 -6.31 1.12 -12.81
CA ASP A 157 -6.42 2.58 -12.71
C ASP A 157 -6.15 3.23 -14.07
N PRO A 158 -7.09 4.00 -14.63
CA PRO A 158 -6.79 4.82 -15.81
C PRO A 158 -5.87 6.01 -15.52
N HIS A 159 -5.71 6.44 -14.25
CA HIS A 159 -4.89 7.61 -13.90
C HIS A 159 -3.41 7.26 -13.77
N THR A 160 -3.09 6.16 -13.09
CA THR A 160 -1.71 5.67 -12.94
C THR A 160 -1.32 4.73 -14.08
N GLY A 161 -2.29 4.10 -14.73
CA GLY A 161 -2.06 3.08 -15.75
C GLY A 161 -1.64 1.73 -15.18
N TYR A 162 -1.89 1.48 -13.89
CA TYR A 162 -1.49 0.25 -13.21
C TYR A 162 -2.67 -0.64 -12.87
N ASP A 163 -2.40 -1.94 -12.87
CA ASP A 163 -3.30 -2.91 -12.25
C ASP A 163 -3.18 -2.78 -10.73
N TYR A 164 -4.31 -2.98 -10.04
CA TYR A 164 -4.41 -2.84 -8.60
C TYR A 164 -5.10 -4.03 -7.94
N VAL A 165 -4.75 -4.24 -6.68
CA VAL A 165 -5.50 -5.07 -5.75
C VAL A 165 -6.26 -4.15 -4.80
N LEU A 166 -7.55 -4.40 -4.62
CA LEU A 166 -8.38 -3.76 -3.62
C LEU A 166 -8.76 -4.78 -2.55
N TYR A 167 -8.35 -4.51 -1.32
CA TYR A 167 -8.83 -5.20 -0.13
C TYR A 167 -10.01 -4.42 0.45
N SER A 168 -11.13 -5.09 0.69
CA SER A 168 -12.33 -4.44 1.24
C SER A 168 -12.90 -5.25 2.40
N SER A 169 -13.41 -4.52 3.40
CA SER A 169 -14.15 -5.12 4.51
C SER A 169 -15.43 -5.74 3.99
N GLY A 170 -15.69 -6.99 4.36
CA GLY A 170 -16.96 -7.66 4.07
C GLY A 170 -18.15 -7.09 4.83
#